data_AF-A0A7Y0DDA6-F1
#
_entry.id   AF-A0A7Y0DDA6-F1
#
_cell.length_a   1.000
_cell.length_b   1.000
_cell.length_c   1.000
_cell.angle_alpha   90.00
_cell.angle_beta   90.00
_cell.angle_gamma   90.00
#
_symmetry.space_group_name_H-M   'P 1'
#
loop_
_entity.id
_entity.type
_entity.pdbx_description
1 polymer ?
#
loop_
_entity_poly.entity_id
_entity_poly.type
_entity_poly.pdbx_seq_one_letter_code
_entity_poly.pdbx_strand_id
1 'polypeptide(L)'
;MTIATRAVGVDELRRAWHAVQDGQFLAPRPTDLGAASSPTEPAVGDDRYWRPGESVLPVVGCLPQAGATSLALAIATHDSPARVIECSSPTATGLAGAATAELGTTASGWTVGPRDHVHLA
;
A
#
# COMPACT_ATOMS: atom_id res chain seq x y z
N MET A 1 -0.47 -12.65 -24.90
CA MET A 1 0.95 -12.84 -24.59
C MET A 1 1.01 -13.50 -23.22
N THR A 2 1.41 -14.78 -23.14
CA THR A 2 1.28 -15.56 -21.90
C THR A 2 2.58 -15.53 -21.12
N ILE A 3 2.56 -14.96 -19.91
CA ILE A 3 3.73 -15.00 -19.02
C ILE A 3 3.82 -16.40 -18.42
N ALA A 4 4.88 -17.13 -18.76
CA ALA A 4 5.14 -18.45 -18.18
C ALA A 4 5.71 -18.28 -16.76
N THR A 5 4.88 -18.49 -15.75
CA THR A 5 5.32 -18.52 -14.35
C THR A 5 6.22 -19.75 -14.12
N ARG A 6 7.49 -19.49 -13.78
CA ARG A 6 8.44 -20.54 -13.37
C ARG A 6 7.89 -21.25 -12.12
N ALA A 7 7.82 -22.58 -12.17
CA ALA A 7 7.50 -23.38 -10.99
C ALA A 7 8.59 -23.19 -9.91
N VAL A 8 8.18 -22.80 -8.71
CA VAL A 8 9.06 -22.53 -7.57
C VAL A 8 9.14 -23.77 -6.68
N GLY A 9 10.36 -24.19 -6.31
CA GLY A 9 10.56 -25.36 -5.46
C GLY A 9 10.22 -25.11 -3.99
N VAL A 10 9.79 -26.15 -3.26
CA VAL A 10 9.48 -26.04 -1.81
C VAL A 10 10.69 -25.55 -1.01
N ASP A 11 11.91 -25.96 -1.36
CA ASP A 11 13.13 -25.49 -0.72
C ASP A 11 13.46 -24.03 -1.05
N GLU A 12 13.02 -23.52 -2.19
CA GLU A 12 13.17 -22.11 -2.58
C GLU A 12 12.20 -21.23 -1.77
N LEU A 13 10.96 -21.67 -1.59
CA LEU A 13 10.00 -21.06 -0.68
C LEU A 13 10.48 -21.10 0.78
N ARG A 14 11.05 -22.23 1.23
CA ARG A 14 11.58 -22.36 2.60
C ARG A 14 12.76 -21.41 2.84
N ARG A 15 13.71 -21.30 1.89
CA ARG A 15 14.81 -20.33 1.98
C ARG A 15 14.29 -18.89 2.02
N ALA A 16 13.31 -18.56 1.16
CA ALA A 16 12.71 -17.22 1.16
C ALA A 16 12.02 -16.89 2.50
N TRP A 17 11.33 -17.86 3.11
CA TRP A 17 10.73 -17.68 4.44
C TRP A 17 11.77 -17.40 5.53
N HIS A 18 12.86 -18.18 5.59
CA HIS A 18 13.94 -17.93 6.56
C HIS A 18 14.59 -16.55 6.32
N ALA A 19 14.88 -16.19 5.08
CA ALA A 19 15.41 -14.87 4.74
C ALA A 19 14.53 -13.71 5.24
N VAL A 20 13.19 -13.84 5.20
CA VAL A 20 12.27 -12.84 5.77
C VAL A 20 12.34 -12.80 7.29
N GLN A 21 12.42 -13.95 7.97
CA GLN A 21 12.57 -14.01 9.44
C GLN A 21 13.92 -13.45 9.91
N ASP A 22 14.98 -13.68 9.14
CA ASP A 22 16.34 -13.18 9.36
C ASP A 22 16.52 -11.70 8.94
N GLY A 23 15.44 -11.02 8.50
CA GLY A 23 15.46 -9.60 8.11
C GLY A 23 16.19 -9.29 6.80
N GLN A 24 16.45 -10.29 5.96
CA GLN A 24 17.22 -10.20 4.71
C GLN A 24 16.38 -9.62 3.55
N PHE A 25 15.82 -8.43 3.76
CA PHE A 25 15.15 -7.67 2.72
C PHE A 25 16.14 -7.15 1.69
N LEU A 26 15.73 -7.04 0.42
CA LEU A 26 16.52 -6.37 -0.60
C LEU A 26 16.68 -4.89 -0.23
N ALA A 27 17.92 -4.46 0.04
CA ALA A 27 18.23 -3.05 0.18
C ALA A 27 17.80 -2.29 -1.10
N PRO A 28 17.20 -1.08 -0.99
CA PRO A 28 16.81 -0.30 -2.16
C PRO A 28 17.98 -0.13 -3.13
N ARG A 29 17.76 -0.48 -4.40
CA ARG A 29 18.80 -0.40 -5.43
C ARG A 29 19.20 1.08 -5.59
N PRO A 30 20.48 1.47 -5.43
CA PRO A 30 20.87 2.89 -5.43
C PRO A 30 20.59 3.66 -6.73
N THR A 31 20.18 3.00 -7.81
CA THR A 31 19.88 3.62 -9.10
C THR A 31 18.58 4.43 -9.13
N ASP A 32 17.64 4.18 -8.21
CA ASP A 32 16.37 4.92 -8.13
C ASP A 32 16.40 6.01 -7.03
N LEU A 33 17.44 6.03 -6.18
CA LEU A 33 17.64 7.04 -5.13
C LEU A 33 18.40 8.27 -5.67
N GLY A 34 17.81 8.91 -6.68
CA GLY A 34 18.27 10.20 -7.20
C GLY A 34 18.14 11.31 -6.14
N ALA A 35 19.19 11.51 -5.35
CA ALA A 35 19.28 12.50 -4.27
C ALA A 35 18.18 12.40 -3.20
N ALA A 36 18.09 11.24 -2.54
CA ALA A 36 17.36 11.10 -1.27
C ALA A 36 18.10 11.80 -0.11
N SER A 37 18.16 13.13 -0.15
CA SER A 37 18.71 13.97 0.92
C SER A 37 17.88 13.82 2.20
N SER A 38 18.53 13.55 3.34
CA SER A 38 17.89 13.57 4.66
C SER A 38 17.18 14.91 4.89
N PRO A 39 15.86 14.95 5.18
CA PRO A 39 15.14 16.21 5.33
C PRO A 39 15.48 16.92 6.65
N THR A 40 16.42 17.87 6.60
CA THR A 40 16.75 18.75 7.74
C THR A 40 15.92 20.04 7.75
N GLU A 41 15.31 20.42 6.62
CA GLU A 41 14.53 21.66 6.47
C GLU A 41 13.19 21.44 5.73
N PRO A 42 12.13 22.19 6.05
CA PRO A 42 10.83 22.08 5.40
C PRO A 42 10.83 22.76 4.02
N ALA A 43 10.93 21.95 2.96
CA ALA A 43 10.86 22.43 1.58
C ALA A 43 9.43 22.90 1.22
N VAL A 44 9.32 24.14 0.71
CA VAL A 44 8.09 24.68 0.11
C VAL A 44 7.67 23.82 -1.10
N GLY A 45 6.37 23.74 -1.35
CA GLY A 45 5.74 22.73 -2.22
C GLY A 45 6.29 22.64 -3.65
N ASP A 46 6.56 21.40 -4.06
CA ASP A 46 6.72 20.98 -5.45
C ASP A 46 5.65 19.90 -5.71
N ASP A 47 4.56 20.28 -6.36
CA ASP A 47 3.34 19.45 -6.54
C ASP A 47 3.58 18.15 -7.32
N ARG A 48 4.79 17.95 -7.86
CA ARG A 48 5.20 16.72 -8.56
C ARG A 48 5.49 15.55 -7.62
N TYR A 49 5.56 15.77 -6.31
CA TYR A 49 5.90 14.73 -5.33
C TYR A 49 4.87 14.67 -4.20
N TRP A 50 4.20 13.51 -4.05
CA TRP A 50 3.36 13.25 -2.89
C TRP A 50 4.21 13.21 -1.62
N ARG A 51 3.97 14.19 -0.74
CA ARG A 51 4.66 14.35 0.55
C ARG A 51 3.60 14.42 1.66
N PRO A 52 3.16 13.27 2.20
CA PRO A 52 2.25 13.25 3.34
C PRO A 52 2.86 13.98 4.54
N GLY A 53 2.03 14.72 5.28
CA GLY A 53 2.41 15.36 6.54
C GLY A 53 2.22 14.42 7.74
N GLU A 54 1.67 13.25 7.51
CA GLU A 54 1.35 12.20 8.47
C GLU A 54 2.12 10.90 8.19
N SER A 55 2.19 10.02 9.18
CA SER A 55 2.73 8.67 9.03
C SER A 55 1.97 7.89 7.94
N VAL A 56 2.71 7.22 7.06
CA VAL A 56 2.15 6.39 5.98
C VAL A 56 2.79 5.00 6.01
N LEU A 57 1.94 3.96 6.01
CA LEU A 57 2.33 2.56 5.88
C LEU A 57 1.89 2.03 4.51
N PRO A 58 2.81 1.82 3.55
CA PRO A 58 2.46 1.20 2.27
C PRO A 58 2.21 -0.31 2.46
N VAL A 59 1.05 -0.78 2.02
CA VAL A 59 0.69 -2.21 2.03
C VAL A 59 0.62 -2.73 0.60
N VAL A 60 1.52 -3.66 0.25
CA VAL A 60 1.69 -4.18 -1.12
C VAL A 60 1.45 -5.68 -1.13
N GLY A 61 0.52 -6.14 -1.98
CA GLY A 61 0.29 -7.57 -2.19
C GLY A 61 1.40 -8.20 -3.03
N CYS A 62 2.01 -9.29 -2.54
CA CYS A 62 3.05 -10.02 -3.28
C CYS A 62 2.50 -10.88 -4.44
N LEU A 63 1.18 -11.07 -4.52
CA LEU A 63 0.47 -11.80 -5.56
C LEU A 63 -0.98 -11.30 -5.71
N PRO A 64 -1.68 -11.58 -6.82
CA PRO A 64 -3.09 -11.22 -6.98
C PRO A 64 -3.96 -11.83 -5.87
N GLN A 65 -4.87 -11.03 -5.30
CA GLN A 65 -5.75 -11.43 -4.18
C GLN A 65 -5.00 -11.80 -2.87
N ALA A 66 -3.78 -11.32 -2.65
CA ALA A 66 -3.01 -11.52 -1.40
C ALA A 66 -3.61 -10.89 -0.12
N GLY A 67 -4.87 -10.40 -0.15
CA GLY A 67 -5.52 -9.78 1.01
C GLY A 67 -4.98 -8.39 1.39
N ALA A 68 -4.25 -7.71 0.50
CA ALA A 68 -3.61 -6.42 0.80
C ALA A 68 -4.59 -5.35 1.32
N THR A 69 -5.75 -5.15 0.67
CA THR A 69 -6.82 -4.26 1.13
C THR A 69 -7.31 -4.65 2.53
N SER A 70 -7.51 -5.95 2.78
CA SER A 70 -7.99 -6.47 4.07
C SER A 70 -6.98 -6.25 5.20
N LEU A 71 -5.68 -6.39 4.90
CA LEU A 71 -4.60 -6.12 5.84
C LEU A 71 -4.47 -4.61 6.14
N ALA A 72 -4.50 -3.77 5.10
CA ALA A 72 -4.49 -2.31 5.26
C ALA A 72 -5.68 -1.83 6.09
N LEU A 73 -6.87 -2.38 5.84
CA LEU A 73 -8.08 -2.09 6.60
C LEU A 73 -7.96 -2.56 8.07
N ALA A 74 -7.47 -3.77 8.32
CA ALA A 74 -7.30 -4.29 9.68
C ALA A 74 -6.31 -3.44 10.50
N ILE A 75 -5.23 -2.95 9.89
CA ILE A 75 -4.28 -2.03 10.52
C ILE A 75 -4.95 -0.69 10.78
N ALA A 76 -5.64 -0.10 9.79
CA ALA A 76 -6.32 1.19 9.93
C ALA A 76 -7.47 1.16 10.96
N THR A 77 -8.16 0.03 11.12
CA THR A 77 -9.16 -0.16 12.19
C THR A 77 -8.50 -0.26 13.57
N HIS A 78 -7.31 -0.86 13.69
CA HIS A 78 -6.57 -0.89 14.96
C HIS A 78 -6.01 0.50 15.32
N ASP A 79 -5.41 1.20 14.36
CA ASP A 79 -4.71 2.48 14.54
C ASP A 79 -5.64 3.70 14.32
N SER A 80 -6.96 3.51 14.49
CA SER A 80 -7.95 4.54 14.18
C SER A 80 -7.91 5.71 15.19
N PRO A 81 -8.15 6.98 14.77
CA PRO A 81 -8.65 7.40 13.46
C PRO A 81 -7.58 7.38 12.35
N ALA A 82 -7.90 6.70 11.25
CA ALA A 82 -6.97 6.44 10.15
C ALA A 82 -7.63 6.55 8.78
N ARG A 83 -6.82 6.49 7.71
CA ARG A 83 -7.29 6.39 6.33
C ARG A 83 -6.62 5.24 5.58
N VAL A 84 -7.38 4.61 4.70
CA VAL A 84 -6.88 3.69 3.67
C VAL A 84 -7.01 4.41 2.32
N ILE A 85 -5.93 4.43 1.54
CA ILE A 85 -5.94 4.89 0.15
C ILE A 85 -5.59 3.68 -0.72
N GLU A 86 -6.50 3.24 -1.57
CA GLU A 86 -6.29 2.10 -2.45
C GLU A 86 -5.88 2.53 -3.87
N CYS A 87 -4.61 2.30 -4.21
CA CYS A 87 -4.07 2.55 -5.55
C CYS A 87 -4.46 1.51 -6.63
N SER A 88 -5.43 0.63 -6.35
CA SER A 88 -5.93 -0.39 -7.27
C SER A 88 -6.95 0.21 -8.26
N SER A 89 -7.20 -0.47 -9.40
CA SER A 89 -8.30 -0.06 -10.28
C SER A 89 -9.66 -0.26 -9.59
N PRO A 90 -10.72 0.49 -10.01
CA PRO A 90 -12.09 0.28 -9.51
C PRO A 90 -12.63 -1.15 -9.70
N THR A 91 -12.02 -1.93 -10.58
CA THR A 91 -12.32 -3.36 -10.86
C THR A 91 -11.51 -4.35 -10.02
N ALA A 92 -10.54 -3.87 -9.23
CA ALA A 92 -9.63 -4.70 -8.42
C ALA A 92 -9.61 -4.34 -6.92
N THR A 93 -10.11 -3.16 -6.54
CA THR A 93 -10.21 -2.75 -5.13
C THR A 93 -11.17 -3.62 -4.32
N GLY A 94 -10.84 -3.85 -3.05
CA GLY A 94 -11.76 -4.46 -2.08
C GLY A 94 -12.67 -3.47 -1.34
N LEU A 95 -12.44 -2.15 -1.47
CA LEU A 95 -13.05 -1.13 -0.60
C LEU A 95 -14.58 -1.05 -0.70
N ALA A 96 -15.15 -1.35 -1.87
CA ALA A 96 -16.61 -1.35 -2.07
C ALA A 96 -17.34 -2.39 -1.20
N GLY A 97 -16.67 -3.47 -0.79
CA GLY A 97 -17.20 -4.45 0.19
C GLY A 97 -16.80 -4.16 1.64
N ALA A 98 -16.00 -3.12 1.88
CA ALA A 98 -15.48 -2.75 3.20
C ALA A 98 -16.17 -1.54 3.83
N ALA A 99 -16.72 -0.63 3.03
CA ALA A 99 -17.46 0.54 3.52
C ALA A 99 -18.77 0.15 4.23
N THR A 100 -19.18 0.94 5.21
CA THR A 100 -20.49 0.80 5.90
C THR A 100 -21.59 1.66 5.29
N ALA A 101 -21.26 2.45 4.26
CA ALA A 101 -22.19 3.21 3.42
C ALA A 101 -21.70 3.17 1.96
N GLU A 102 -22.53 3.64 1.02
CA GLU A 102 -22.13 3.78 -0.39
C GLU A 102 -20.94 4.74 -0.54
N LEU A 103 -20.03 4.44 -1.46
CA LEU A 103 -18.89 5.30 -1.77
C LEU A 103 -19.34 6.49 -2.63
N GLY A 104 -19.08 7.72 -2.17
CA GLY A 104 -19.41 8.95 -2.89
C GLY A 104 -18.17 9.57 -3.56
N THR A 105 -18.36 10.27 -4.68
CA THR A 105 -17.26 10.98 -5.37
C THR A 105 -17.03 12.38 -4.79
N THR A 106 -15.79 12.74 -4.49
CA THR A 106 -15.40 14.09 -4.08
C THR A 106 -15.34 15.05 -5.27
N ALA A 107 -15.30 16.36 -5.02
CA ALA A 107 -15.03 17.37 -6.05
C ALA A 107 -13.63 17.21 -6.71
N SER A 108 -12.70 16.49 -6.08
CA SER A 108 -11.39 16.13 -6.61
C SER A 108 -11.37 14.77 -7.33
N GLY A 109 -12.53 14.13 -7.53
CA GLY A 109 -12.67 12.87 -8.29
C GLY A 109 -12.36 11.59 -7.52
N TRP A 110 -12.04 11.68 -6.22
CA TRP A 110 -11.80 10.50 -5.37
C TRP A 110 -13.11 9.83 -4.98
N THR A 111 -13.13 8.50 -4.93
CA THR A 111 -14.31 7.71 -4.53
C THR A 111 -14.13 7.29 -3.07
N VAL A 112 -14.84 7.96 -2.16
CA VAL A 112 -14.59 7.88 -0.72
C VAL A 112 -15.79 7.36 0.07
N GLY A 113 -15.55 6.72 1.21
CA GLY A 113 -16.60 6.30 2.13
C GLY A 113 -16.12 5.93 3.54
N PRO A 114 -17.02 5.84 4.52
CA PRO A 114 -16.68 5.50 5.89
C PRO A 114 -16.64 3.98 6.14
N ARG A 115 -15.81 3.58 7.10
CA ARG A 115 -16.00 2.38 7.92
C ARG A 115 -15.64 2.73 9.35
N ASP A 116 -16.64 2.92 10.21
CA ASP A 116 -16.48 3.30 11.62
C ASP A 116 -15.60 4.56 11.78
N HIS A 117 -14.38 4.44 12.30
CA HIS A 117 -13.40 5.53 12.44
C HIS A 117 -12.29 5.51 11.35
N VAL A 118 -12.51 4.77 10.27
CA VAL A 118 -11.60 4.68 9.11
C VAL A 118 -12.23 5.35 7.89
N HIS A 119 -11.48 6.23 7.25
CA HIS A 119 -11.82 6.76 5.92
C HIS A 119 -11.24 5.88 4.83
N LEU A 120 -12.06 5.48 3.86
CA LEU A 120 -11.67 4.70 2.69
C LEU A 120 -11.67 5.63 1.46
N ALA A 121 -10.64 5.54 0.61
CA ALA A 121 -10.40 6.38 -0.56
C ALA A 121 -9.61 5.64 -1.66
#